data_AF-A0A6L8SYN1-F1
#
_entry.id   AF-A0A6L8SYN1-F1
#
_cell.length_a   1.000
_cell.length_b   1.000
_cell.length_c   1.000
_cell.angle_alpha   90.00
_cell.angle_beta   90.00
_cell.angle_gamma   90.00
#
_symmetry.space_group_name_H-M   'P 1'
#
loop_
_entity.id
_entity.type
_entity.pdbx_description
1 polymer ?
#
loop_
_entity_poly.entity_id
_entity_poly.type
_entity_poly.pdbx_seq_one_letter_code
_entity_poly.pdbx_strand_id
1 'polypeptide(L)'
;MNEKKKYCKHCGELIDDDCVVCPKCGKQVEQLESSRDRDIIINNSTSSSASASSSTPYIKRKMPWYLSWLWIFILGIFTGGIYWIVGIVMRVNWKSHN
;
A
#
# COMPACT_ATOMS: atom_id res chain seq x y z
N MET A 1 -13.26 3.48 -53.51
CA MET A 1 -12.97 3.61 -52.06
C MET A 1 -11.46 3.49 -51.90
N ASN A 2 -10.78 4.48 -51.34
CA ASN A 2 -9.32 4.42 -51.15
C ASN A 2 -9.04 3.67 -49.84
N GLU A 3 -8.85 2.35 -49.92
CA GLU A 3 -8.55 1.50 -48.77
C GLU A 3 -7.09 1.72 -48.35
N LYS A 4 -6.85 2.79 -47.60
CA LYS A 4 -5.58 2.95 -46.89
C LYS A 4 -5.50 1.85 -45.83
N LYS A 5 -4.33 1.22 -45.74
CA LYS A 5 -4.04 0.15 -44.76
C LYS A 5 -2.76 0.52 -44.04
N LYS A 6 -2.75 0.32 -42.73
CA LYS A 6 -1.60 0.61 -41.85
C LYS A 6 -1.15 -0.66 -41.15
N TYR A 7 0.13 -0.72 -40.81
CA TYR A 7 0.67 -1.85 -40.08
C TYR A 7 0.56 -1.63 -38.57
N CYS A 8 0.24 -2.69 -37.84
CA CYS A 8 0.28 -2.67 -36.39
C CYS A 8 1.71 -2.48 -35.91
N LYS A 9 1.97 -1.42 -35.12
CA LYS A 9 3.29 -1.20 -34.50
C LYS A 9 3.70 -2.28 -33.49
N HIS A 10 2.75 -3.11 -33.03
CA HIS A 10 3.00 -4.11 -31.99
C HIS A 10 3.14 -5.54 -32.51
N CYS A 11 2.36 -5.93 -33.53
CA CYS A 11 2.39 -7.29 -34.07
C CYS A 11 2.81 -7.36 -35.54
N GLY A 12 2.97 -6.23 -36.23
CA GLY A 12 3.40 -6.17 -37.62
C GLY A 12 2.35 -6.56 -38.66
N GLU A 13 1.12 -6.92 -38.26
CA GLU A 13 0.06 -7.29 -39.20
C GLU A 13 -0.50 -6.05 -39.93
N LEU A 14 -0.95 -6.26 -41.18
CA LEU A 14 -1.69 -5.29 -41.98
C LEU A 14 -3.13 -5.13 -41.45
N ILE A 15 -3.55 -3.89 -41.19
CA ILE A 15 -4.86 -3.54 -40.65
C ILE A 15 -5.40 -2.34 -41.43
N ASP A 16 -6.71 -2.12 -41.43
CA ASP A 16 -7.32 -0.95 -42.04
C ASP A 16 -6.94 0.36 -41.32
N ASP A 17 -6.86 1.47 -42.07
CA ASP A 17 -6.41 2.77 -41.56
C ASP A 17 -7.36 3.34 -40.49
N ASP A 18 -8.62 2.93 -40.47
CA ASP A 18 -9.61 3.39 -39.48
C ASP A 18 -9.55 2.61 -38.15
N CYS A 19 -8.81 1.49 -38.09
CA CYS A 19 -8.74 0.70 -36.88
C CYS A 19 -7.88 1.37 -35.81
N VAL A 20 -8.52 1.84 -34.74
CA VAL A 20 -7.86 2.35 -33.53
C VAL A 20 -7.22 1.21 -32.73
N VAL A 21 -7.85 0.03 -32.73
CA VAL A 21 -7.39 -1.17 -32.01
C VAL A 21 -7.12 -2.29 -33.01
N CYS A 22 -5.98 -2.96 -32.86
CA CYS A 22 -5.63 -4.07 -33.74
C CYS A 22 -6.50 -5.31 -33.46
N PRO A 23 -7.21 -5.87 -34.45
CA PRO A 23 -8.05 -7.06 -34.26
C PRO A 23 -7.25 -8.35 -34.00
N LYS A 24 -5.98 -8.41 -34.39
CA LYS A 24 -5.10 -9.56 -34.13
C LYS A 24 -4.51 -9.58 -32.73
N CYS A 25 -3.81 -8.52 -32.33
CA CYS A 25 -3.08 -8.46 -31.05
C CYS A 25 -3.83 -7.75 -29.92
N GLY A 26 -4.95 -7.07 -30.21
CA GLY A 26 -5.76 -6.34 -29.22
C GLY A 26 -5.12 -5.06 -28.68
N LYS A 27 -3.92 -4.69 -29.11
CA LYS A 27 -3.25 -3.44 -28.69
C LYS A 27 -3.70 -2.26 -29.55
N GLN A 28 -3.81 -1.10 -28.91
CA GLN A 28 -4.14 0.17 -29.57
C GLN A 28 -2.98 0.60 -30.47
N VAL A 29 -3.27 0.85 -31.75
CA VAL A 29 -2.28 1.16 -32.80
C VAL A 29 -1.98 2.66 -32.85
N GLU A 30 -3.00 3.47 -32.54
CA GLU A 30 -2.91 4.93 -32.51
C GLU A 30 -3.33 5.46 -31.16
N GLN A 31 -2.54 6.39 -30.64
CA GLN A 31 -2.88 7.10 -29.43
C GLN A 31 -4.10 7.96 -29.74
N LEU A 32 -5.22 7.68 -29.08
CA LEU A 32 -6.34 8.62 -29.06
C LEU A 32 -5.75 9.93 -28.55
N GLU A 33 -5.77 10.97 -29.39
CA GLU A 33 -5.50 12.34 -28.99
C GLU A 33 -6.53 12.68 -27.90
N SER A 34 -6.18 12.33 -26.67
CA SER A 34 -6.91 12.73 -25.49
C SER A 34 -6.81 14.24 -25.50
N SER A 35 -7.88 14.88 -25.96
CA SER A 35 -8.07 16.33 -25.98
C SER A 35 -7.74 16.89 -24.59
N ARG A 36 -6.46 17.16 -24.36
CA ARG A 36 -5.91 17.87 -23.22
C ARG A 36 -6.04 19.36 -23.51
N ASP A 37 -7.25 19.82 -23.81
CA ASP A 37 -7.51 21.26 -23.80
C ASP A 37 -9.01 21.57 -23.88
N ARG A 38 -9.81 20.83 -23.14
CA ARG A 38 -11.06 21.41 -22.66
C ARG A 38 -10.77 21.78 -21.22
N ASP A 39 -10.48 23.06 -20.99
CA ASP A 39 -10.63 23.64 -19.65
C ASP A 39 -12.06 23.37 -19.22
N ILE A 40 -12.25 22.29 -18.47
CA ILE A 40 -13.50 22.02 -17.78
C ILE A 40 -13.52 23.06 -16.67
N ILE A 41 -14.31 24.13 -16.84
CA ILE A 41 -14.59 25.06 -15.74
C ILE A 41 -15.44 24.28 -14.72
N ILE A 42 -14.79 23.60 -13.78
CA ILE A 42 -15.43 23.04 -12.60
C ILE A 42 -15.63 24.20 -11.62
N ASN A 43 -16.85 24.73 -11.47
CA ASN A 43 -17.18 25.56 -10.32
C ASN A 43 -17.32 24.68 -9.06
N ASN A 44 -16.20 24.14 -8.60
CA ASN A 44 -16.08 23.51 -7.30
C ASN A 44 -15.38 24.52 -6.38
N SER A 45 -16.12 25.08 -5.43
CA SER A 45 -15.62 26.02 -4.42
C SER A 45 -14.68 25.37 -3.39
N THR A 46 -13.97 24.31 -3.77
CA THR A 46 -13.01 23.61 -2.91
C THR A 46 -11.77 23.26 -3.73
N SER A 47 -10.71 24.03 -3.53
CA SER A 47 -9.38 23.79 -4.08
C SER A 47 -8.83 22.46 -3.57
N SER A 48 -8.50 21.51 -4.44
CA SER A 48 -7.60 20.39 -4.12
C SER A 48 -7.14 19.68 -5.40
N SER A 49 -5.94 20.03 -5.87
CA SER A 49 -5.15 19.29 -6.86
C SER A 49 -4.56 18.03 -6.22
N ALA A 50 -4.70 16.86 -6.86
CA ALA A 50 -4.11 15.61 -6.39
C ALA A 50 -2.95 15.19 -7.31
N SER A 51 -1.73 15.61 -6.94
CA SER A 51 -0.47 15.13 -7.51
C SER A 51 -0.15 13.74 -6.94
N ALA A 52 0.05 12.74 -7.79
CA ALA A 52 0.44 11.40 -7.35
C ALA A 52 1.89 11.41 -6.83
N SER A 53 2.04 11.55 -5.51
CA SER A 53 3.25 11.21 -4.76
C SER A 53 2.98 9.87 -4.07
N SER A 54 3.86 8.90 -4.26
CA SER A 54 3.79 7.56 -3.65
C SER A 54 3.96 7.65 -2.13
N SER A 55 2.90 8.10 -1.48
CA SER A 55 2.68 8.03 -0.04
C SER A 55 1.97 6.71 0.20
N THR A 56 2.73 5.65 0.45
CA THR A 56 2.13 4.53 1.19
C THR A 56 1.58 5.14 2.47
N PRO A 57 0.28 4.99 2.77
CA PRO A 57 -0.26 5.57 3.98
C PRO A 57 0.46 4.88 5.13
N TYR A 58 1.36 5.60 5.80
CA TYR A 58 1.81 5.21 7.13
C TYR A 58 0.54 5.29 7.98
N ILE A 59 -0.20 4.19 8.08
CA ILE A 59 -1.34 4.13 8.97
C ILE A 59 -0.70 4.16 10.37
N LYS A 60 -0.57 5.35 10.95
CA LYS A 60 -0.23 5.53 12.36
C LYS A 60 -1.43 5.05 13.16
N ARG A 61 -1.60 3.72 13.26
CA ARG A 61 -2.58 3.13 14.15
C ARG A 61 -2.16 3.53 15.56
N LYS A 62 -2.90 4.47 16.16
CA LYS A 62 -2.75 4.81 17.58
C LYS A 62 -2.90 3.49 18.33
N MET A 63 -1.78 2.96 18.85
CA MET A 63 -1.81 1.72 19.60
C MET A 63 -2.86 1.88 20.69
N PRO A 64 -3.80 0.94 20.81
CA PRO A 64 -4.84 1.07 21.80
C PRO A 64 -4.20 0.97 23.19
N TRP A 65 -4.68 1.79 24.12
CA TRP A 65 -4.04 2.00 25.43
C TRP A 65 -3.82 0.69 26.21
N TYR A 66 -4.73 -0.29 26.05
CA TYR A 66 -4.61 -1.60 26.68
C TYR A 66 -3.39 -2.41 26.21
N LEU A 67 -2.94 -2.27 24.97
CA LEU A 67 -1.79 -3.02 24.45
C LEU A 67 -0.48 -2.54 25.10
N SER A 68 -0.41 -1.24 25.40
CA SER A 68 0.71 -0.67 26.15
C SER A 68 0.71 -1.14 27.60
N TRP A 69 -0.46 -1.26 28.24
CA TRP A 69 -0.59 -1.75 29.60
C TRP A 69 -0.33 -3.26 29.71
N LEU A 70 -0.74 -4.03 28.70
CA LEU A 70 -0.47 -5.46 28.58
C LEU A 70 1.03 -5.75 28.53
N TRP A 71 1.81 -4.94 27.82
CA TRP A 71 3.28 -5.07 27.80
C TRP A 71 3.92 -4.77 29.16
N ILE A 72 3.42 -3.79 29.90
CA ILE A 72 3.90 -3.47 31.26
C ILE A 72 3.58 -4.61 32.23
N PHE A 73 2.40 -5.22 32.11
CA PHE A 73 1.98 -6.33 32.95
C PHE A 73 2.77 -7.62 32.65
N ILE A 74 2.99 -7.93 31.37
CA ILE A 74 3.81 -9.06 30.95
C ILE A 74 5.24 -8.88 31.42
N LEU A 75 5.88 -7.73 31.16
CA LEU A 75 7.22 -7.47 31.64
C LEU A 75 7.27 -7.47 33.17
N GLY A 76 6.31 -6.85 33.85
CA GLY A 76 6.25 -6.82 35.32
C GLY A 76 6.08 -8.19 35.98
N ILE A 77 5.29 -9.10 35.40
CA ILE A 77 5.16 -10.48 35.89
C ILE A 77 6.42 -11.29 35.58
N PHE A 78 7.01 -11.12 34.41
CA PHE A 78 8.24 -11.84 34.07
C PHE A 78 9.45 -11.33 34.89
N THR A 79 9.58 -10.02 35.13
CA THR A 79 10.66 -9.51 35.99
C THR A 79 10.35 -9.82 37.46
N GLY A 80 9.16 -9.45 37.94
CA GLY A 80 8.76 -9.59 39.35
C GLY A 80 8.57 -11.04 39.79
N GLY A 81 8.04 -11.89 38.92
CA GLY A 81 7.88 -13.33 39.17
C GLY A 81 9.24 -14.03 39.26
N ILE A 82 10.20 -13.68 38.40
CA ILE A 82 11.58 -14.18 38.50
C ILE A 82 12.21 -13.78 39.83
N TYR A 83 12.10 -12.51 40.24
CA TYR A 83 12.64 -12.06 41.54
C TYR A 83 11.97 -12.72 42.74
N TRP A 84 10.67 -12.98 42.68
CA TRP A 84 9.93 -13.64 43.76
C TRP A 84 10.32 -15.12 43.90
N ILE A 85 10.46 -15.83 42.79
CA ILE A 85 10.90 -17.23 42.76
C ILE A 85 12.35 -17.34 43.26
N VAL A 86 13.26 -16.48 42.80
CA VAL A 86 14.66 -16.45 43.27
C VAL A 86 14.74 -16.13 44.77
N GLY A 87 13.92 -15.20 45.27
CA GLY A 87 13.85 -14.87 46.69
C GLY A 87 13.33 -16.01 47.58
N ILE A 88 12.33 -16.77 47.12
CA ILE A 88 11.83 -17.97 47.83
C ILE A 88 12.90 -19.06 47.86
N VAL A 89 13.58 -19.31 46.74
CA VAL A 89 14.66 -20.31 46.68
C VAL A 89 15.81 -19.94 47.62
N MET A 90 16.24 -18.68 47.64
CA MET A 90 17.26 -18.21 48.59
C MET A 90 16.80 -18.35 50.05
N ARG A 91 15.54 -18.02 50.37
CA ARG A 91 15.00 -18.18 51.73
C ARG A 91 14.97 -19.64 52.17
N VAL A 92 14.55 -20.56 51.30
CA VAL A 92 14.51 -22.00 51.61
C VAL A 92 15.93 -22.56 51.76
N ASN A 93 16.87 -22.12 50.93
CA ASN A 93 18.27 -22.57 51.01
C ASN A 93 18.96 -22.05 52.28
N TRP A 94 18.70 -20.79 52.69
CA TRP A 94 19.19 -20.23 53.96
C TRP A 94 18.73 -21.04 55.18
N LYS A 95 17.47 -21.49 55.20
CA LYS A 95 16.92 -22.32 56.29
C LYS A 95 17.50 -23.75 56.31
N SER A 96 18.11 -24.22 55.22
CA SER A 96 18.72 -25.55 55.17
C SER A 96 20.15 -25.56 55.75
N HIS A 97 20.78 -24.40 55.90
CA HIS A 97 22.18 -24.27 56.29
C HIS A 97 22.39 -23.64 57.69
N ASN A 98 21.30 -23.38 58.42
CA ASN A 98 21.24 -22.97 59.83
C ASN A 98 20.34 -23.94 60.60
#